data_AF-A0A822FZ54-F1
#
_entry.id   AF-A0A822FZ54-F1
#
_cell.length_a   1.000
_cell.length_b   1.000
_cell.length_c   1.000
_cell.angle_alpha   90.00
_cell.angle_beta   90.00
_cell.angle_gamma   90.00
#
_symmetry.space_group_name_H-M   'P 1'
#
loop_
_entity.id
_entity.type
_entity.pdbx_description
1 polymer ?
#
loop_
_entity_poly.entity_id
_entity_poly.type
_entity_poly.pdbx_seq_one_letter_code
_entity_poly.pdbx_strand_id
1 'polypeptide(L)'
;MINILVVFGGVGLCFYSLTFLACIIMIVLISIRIRVLKSNVSMLLIYNTYLTLFLFATIMLLMYAYNEHGNLNPSIWLGGRWCQIRTYFVHVCLCALYYSFILQAIFRLFRIVFYQYKILQSFSVCILGIIIQWIFAFCRLC
;
A
#
# COMPACT_ATOMS: atom_id res chain seq x y z
N MET A 1 -26.63 15.67 -11.74
CA MET A 1 -25.38 15.66 -10.93
C MET A 1 -25.18 14.31 -10.24
N ILE A 2 -26.20 13.75 -9.56
CA ILE A 2 -26.16 12.46 -8.86
C ILE A 2 -25.71 11.28 -9.76
N ASN A 3 -26.26 11.16 -10.98
CA ASN A 3 -25.88 10.08 -11.89
C ASN A 3 -24.40 10.07 -12.29
N ILE A 4 -23.76 11.24 -12.40
CA ILE A 4 -22.34 11.33 -12.77
C ILE A 4 -21.47 10.83 -11.59
N LEU A 5 -21.82 11.24 -10.37
CA LEU A 5 -21.06 10.88 -9.16
C LEU A 5 -21.09 9.37 -8.89
N VAL A 6 -22.27 8.75 -9.06
CA VAL A 6 -22.48 7.29 -8.93
C VAL A 6 -21.69 6.52 -10.00
N VAL A 7 -21.66 7.01 -11.24
CA VAL A 7 -20.87 6.38 -12.31
C VAL A 7 -19.37 6.45 -12.00
N PHE A 8 -18.87 7.59 -11.54
CA PHE A 8 -17.46 7.73 -11.13
C PHE A 8 -17.09 6.83 -9.95
N GLY A 9 -17.94 6.75 -8.93
CA GLY A 9 -17.69 5.88 -7.77
C GLY A 9 -17.75 4.40 -8.13
N GLY A 10 -18.69 4.00 -9.00
CA GLY A 10 -18.77 2.64 -9.55
C GLY A 10 -17.52 2.24 -10.35
N VAL A 11 -17.02 3.13 -11.21
CA VAL A 11 -15.76 2.91 -11.95
C VAL A 11 -14.58 2.78 -10.99
N GLY A 12 -14.52 3.64 -9.96
CA GLY A 12 -13.52 3.53 -8.89
C GLY A 12 -13.54 2.16 -8.20
N LEU A 13 -14.71 1.69 -7.77
CA LEU A 13 -14.90 0.36 -7.16
C LEU A 13 -14.39 -0.78 -8.05
N CYS A 14 -14.65 -0.73 -9.36
CA CYS A 14 -14.15 -1.72 -10.31
C CYS A 14 -12.61 -1.73 -10.35
N PHE A 15 -11.98 -0.56 -10.46
CA PHE A 15 -10.51 -0.49 -10.50
C PHE A 15 -9.86 -0.95 -9.18
N TYR A 16 -10.39 -0.53 -8.03
CA TYR A 16 -9.83 -0.93 -6.74
C TYR A 16 -10.10 -2.39 -6.41
N SER A 17 -11.20 -2.99 -6.87
CA SER A 17 -11.46 -4.43 -6.69
C SER A 17 -10.53 -5.29 -7.55
N LEU A 18 -10.27 -4.89 -8.80
CA LEU A 18 -9.23 -5.53 -9.64
C LEU A 18 -7.84 -5.40 -9.01
N THR A 19 -7.50 -4.22 -8.49
CA THR A 19 -6.23 -3.97 -7.80
C THR A 19 -6.08 -4.86 -6.57
N PHE A 20 -7.15 -4.97 -5.77
CA PHE A 20 -7.19 -5.81 -4.58
C PHE A 20 -6.97 -7.29 -4.92
N LEU A 21 -7.66 -7.80 -5.95
CA LEU A 21 -7.49 -9.17 -6.43
C LEU A 21 -6.06 -9.42 -6.94
N ALA A 22 -5.53 -8.49 -7.74
CA ALA A 22 -4.15 -8.57 -8.23
C ALA A 22 -3.13 -8.58 -7.08
N CYS A 23 -3.35 -7.79 -6.02
CA CYS A 23 -2.51 -7.79 -4.84
C CYS A 23 -2.54 -9.14 -4.12
N ILE A 24 -3.72 -9.74 -3.92
CA ILE A 24 -3.85 -11.07 -3.31
C ILE A 24 -3.07 -12.11 -4.12
N ILE A 25 -3.28 -12.15 -5.43
CA ILE A 25 -2.59 -13.10 -6.32
C ILE A 25 -1.07 -12.93 -6.19
N MET A 26 -0.57 -11.69 -6.26
CA MET A 26 0.86 -11.42 -6.15
C MET A 26 1.43 -11.78 -4.77
N ILE A 27 0.73 -11.45 -3.68
CA ILE A 27 1.13 -11.82 -2.32
C ILE A 27 1.23 -13.35 -2.18
N VAL A 28 0.27 -14.10 -2.70
CA VAL A 28 0.29 -15.57 -2.68
C VAL A 28 1.47 -16.11 -3.50
N LEU A 29 1.65 -15.63 -4.73
CA LEU A 29 2.77 -16.04 -5.59
C LEU A 29 4.14 -15.77 -4.96
N ILE A 30 4.31 -14.60 -4.35
CA ILE A 30 5.53 -14.22 -3.65
C ILE A 30 5.74 -15.10 -2.42
N SER A 31 4.70 -15.38 -1.65
CA SER A 31 4.75 -16.22 -0.44
C SER A 31 5.17 -17.66 -0.77
N ILE A 32 4.66 -18.21 -1.88
CA ILE A 32 5.08 -19.54 -2.38
C ILE A 32 6.55 -19.53 -2.78
N ARG A 33 6.99 -18.51 -3.53
CA ARG A 33 8.39 -18.36 -3.99
C ARG A 33 9.39 -18.12 -2.85
N ILE A 34 9.01 -17.36 -1.82
CA ILE A 34 9.86 -17.05 -0.66
C ILE A 34 10.26 -18.31 0.11
N ARG A 35 9.39 -19.32 0.19
CA ARG A 35 9.73 -20.59 0.85
C ARG A 35 10.90 -21.32 0.19
N VAL A 36 11.06 -21.15 -1.12
CA VAL A 36 12.09 -21.82 -1.91
C VAL A 36 13.40 -21.02 -1.91
N LEU A 37 13.33 -19.69 -2.04
CA LEU A 37 14.50 -18.81 -2.02
C LEU A 37 14.71 -18.22 -0.62
N LYS A 38 15.32 -19.00 0.28
CA LYS A 38 15.78 -18.48 1.58
C LYS A 38 16.61 -17.20 1.37
N SER A 39 16.16 -16.09 1.97
CA SER A 39 16.88 -14.80 2.04
C SER A 39 17.00 -13.98 0.75
N ASN A 40 15.97 -13.96 -0.12
CA ASN A 40 15.94 -12.98 -1.21
C ASN A 40 15.37 -11.64 -0.74
N VAL A 41 16.25 -10.71 -0.40
CA VAL A 41 15.91 -9.35 0.05
C VAL A 41 15.07 -8.58 -0.96
N SER A 42 15.29 -8.79 -2.26
CA SER A 42 14.47 -8.15 -3.31
C SER A 42 13.01 -8.59 -3.23
N MET A 43 12.77 -9.88 -2.97
CA MET A 43 11.42 -10.43 -2.84
C MET A 43 10.72 -9.90 -1.58
N LEU A 44 11.46 -9.66 -0.49
CA LEU A 44 10.92 -9.02 0.71
C LEU A 44 10.43 -7.59 0.43
N LEU A 45 11.22 -6.79 -0.30
CA LEU A 45 10.85 -5.41 -0.63
C LEU A 45 9.64 -5.36 -1.57
N ILE A 46 9.58 -6.28 -2.55
CA ILE A 46 8.41 -6.44 -3.43
C ILE A 46 7.19 -6.85 -2.60
N TYR A 47 7.34 -7.80 -1.67
CA TYR A 47 6.28 -8.22 -0.77
C TYR A 47 5.72 -7.06 0.06
N ASN A 48 6.58 -6.25 0.69
CA ASN A 48 6.17 -5.08 1.46
C ASN A 48 5.37 -4.10 0.58
N THR A 49 5.79 -3.89 -0.67
CA THR A 49 5.12 -2.99 -1.60
C THR A 49 3.71 -3.46 -1.95
N TYR A 50 3.54 -4.76 -2.23
CA TYR A 50 2.21 -5.33 -2.48
C TYR A 50 1.33 -5.36 -1.23
N LEU A 51 1.91 -5.53 -0.05
CA LEU A 51 1.18 -5.44 1.23
C LEU A 51 0.68 -4.00 1.47
N THR A 52 1.52 -2.99 1.24
CA THR A 52 1.10 -1.58 1.31
C THR A 52 0.01 -1.26 0.28
N LEU A 53 0.15 -1.74 -0.95
CA LEU A 53 -0.85 -1.54 -2.01
C LEU A 53 -2.17 -2.25 -1.69
N PHE A 54 -2.12 -3.45 -1.09
CA PHE A 54 -3.28 -4.17 -0.61
C PHE A 54 -4.03 -3.38 0.47
N LEU A 55 -3.32 -2.84 1.47
CA LEU A 55 -3.92 -2.00 2.51
C LEU A 55 -4.57 -0.74 1.90
N PHE A 56 -3.87 -0.07 1.00
CA PHE A 56 -4.40 1.09 0.28
C PHE A 56 -5.68 0.75 -0.50
N ALA A 57 -5.67 -0.32 -1.29
CA ALA A 57 -6.83 -0.75 -2.07
C ALA A 57 -8.02 -1.11 -1.16
N THR A 58 -7.76 -1.72 -0.01
CA THR A 58 -8.80 -2.06 0.99
C THR A 58 -9.48 -0.80 1.53
N ILE A 59 -8.70 0.22 1.90
CA ILE A 59 -9.23 1.48 2.44
C ILE A 59 -10.01 2.24 1.35
N MET A 60 -9.49 2.28 0.12
CA MET A 60 -10.15 2.92 -1.00
C MET A 60 -11.47 2.22 -1.36
N LEU A 61 -11.49 0.89 -1.44
CA LEU A 61 -12.73 0.12 -1.62
C LEU A 61 -13.78 0.46 -0.57
N LEU A 62 -13.35 0.52 0.69
CA LEU A 62 -14.23 0.90 1.79
C LEU A 62 -14.77 2.33 1.57
N MET A 63 -13.92 3.31 1.25
CA MET A 63 -14.36 4.69 1.03
C MET A 63 -15.38 4.80 -0.11
N TYR A 64 -15.14 4.17 -1.25
CA TYR A 64 -16.07 4.22 -2.37
C TYR A 64 -17.38 3.48 -2.05
N ALA A 65 -17.32 2.32 -1.38
CA ALA A 65 -18.52 1.58 -1.00
C ALA A 65 -19.43 2.39 -0.07
N TYR A 66 -18.84 3.09 0.92
CA TYR A 66 -19.60 3.97 1.81
C TYR A 66 -20.13 5.22 1.10
N ASN A 67 -19.39 5.77 0.14
CA ASN A 67 -19.84 6.93 -0.63
C ASN A 67 -21.06 6.57 -1.52
N GLU A 68 -21.00 5.44 -2.22
CA GLU A 68 -22.13 4.93 -2.99
C GLU A 68 -23.34 4.59 -2.10
N HIS A 69 -23.09 3.98 -0.94
CA HIS A 69 -24.16 3.71 0.02
C HIS A 69 -24.84 4.98 0.53
N GLY A 70 -24.06 6.04 0.82
CA GLY A 70 -24.60 7.34 1.24
C GLY A 70 -25.35 8.06 0.12
N ASN A 71 -24.92 7.92 -1.14
CA ASN A 71 -25.62 8.46 -2.29
C ASN A 71 -26.96 7.75 -2.55
N LEU A 72 -27.02 6.43 -2.32
CA LEU A 72 -28.24 5.63 -2.47
C LEU A 72 -29.21 5.75 -1.28
N ASN A 73 -28.68 6.00 -0.09
CA ASN A 73 -29.47 6.20 1.13
C ASN A 73 -29.01 7.45 1.91
N PRO A 74 -29.54 8.65 1.58
CA PRO A 74 -29.09 9.92 2.13
C PRO A 74 -29.41 10.12 3.62
N SER A 75 -30.14 9.19 4.24
CA SER A 75 -30.42 9.21 5.69
C SER A 75 -29.20 8.90 6.56
N ILE A 76 -28.11 8.38 5.96
CA ILE A 76 -26.91 7.98 6.67
C ILE A 76 -25.90 9.12 6.66
N TRP A 77 -25.83 9.87 7.76
CA TRP A 77 -24.80 10.89 7.95
C TRP A 77 -23.55 10.28 8.58
N LEU A 78 -22.47 10.16 7.80
CA LEU A 78 -21.15 9.81 8.33
C LEU A 78 -20.48 11.09 8.86
N GLY A 79 -20.29 11.15 10.18
CA GLY A 79 -19.69 12.31 10.84
C GLY A 79 -18.28 12.63 10.35
N GLY A 80 -17.94 13.93 10.27
CA GLY A 80 -16.71 14.43 9.65
C GLY A 80 -15.41 13.85 10.23
N ARG A 81 -15.37 13.50 11.52
CA ARG A 81 -14.19 12.86 12.15
C ARG A 81 -13.85 11.51 11.54
N TRP A 82 -14.86 10.73 11.13
CA TRP A 82 -14.63 9.41 10.53
C TRP A 82 -14.05 9.54 9.12
N CYS A 83 -14.47 10.56 8.38
CA CYS A 83 -13.88 10.90 7.08
C CYS A 83 -12.41 11.32 7.24
N GLN A 84 -12.11 12.19 8.21
CA GLN A 84 -10.74 12.63 8.50
C GLN A 84 -9.80 11.46 8.82
N ILE A 85 -10.21 10.53 9.68
CA ILE A 85 -9.41 9.36 10.04
C ILE A 85 -9.12 8.50 8.80
N ARG A 86 -10.12 8.26 7.94
CA ARG A 86 -9.92 7.47 6.73
C ARG A 86 -8.99 8.15 5.74
N THR A 87 -9.18 9.43 5.49
CA THR A 87 -8.29 10.22 4.62
C THR A 87 -6.86 10.22 5.14
N TYR A 88 -6.67 10.32 6.46
CA TYR A 88 -5.35 10.18 7.08
C TYR A 88 -4.71 8.82 6.74
N PHE A 89 -5.42 7.70 6.94
CA PHE A 89 -4.88 6.38 6.59
C PHE A 89 -4.59 6.21 5.10
N VAL A 90 -5.41 6.78 4.21
CA VAL A 90 -5.15 6.82 2.76
C VAL A 90 -3.81 7.51 2.48
N HIS A 91 -3.57 8.67 3.09
CA HIS A 91 -2.31 9.39 2.93
C HIS A 91 -1.12 8.62 3.51
N VAL A 92 -1.27 8.00 4.69
CA VAL A 92 -0.21 7.15 5.28
C VAL A 92 0.15 6.00 4.34
N CYS A 93 -0.84 5.29 3.78
CA CYS A 93 -0.58 4.20 2.84
C CYS A 93 0.09 4.68 1.56
N LEU A 94 -0.31 5.84 1.03
CA LEU A 94 0.26 6.41 -0.18
C LEU A 94 1.70 6.89 0.04
N CYS A 95 1.99 7.53 1.17
CA CYS A 95 3.36 7.87 1.60
C CYS A 95 4.21 6.60 1.78
N ALA A 96 3.68 5.58 2.45
CA ALA A 96 4.37 4.30 2.61
C ALA A 96 4.67 3.66 1.25
N LEU A 97 3.77 3.76 0.27
CA LEU A 97 4.01 3.21 -1.08
C LEU A 97 5.17 3.93 -1.79
N TYR A 98 5.23 5.26 -1.72
CA TYR A 98 6.36 6.01 -2.28
C TYR A 98 7.68 5.67 -1.58
N TYR A 99 7.68 5.56 -0.26
CA TYR A 99 8.87 5.15 0.49
C TYR A 99 9.29 3.72 0.15
N SER A 100 8.37 2.79 -0.11
CA SER A 100 8.69 1.45 -0.62
C SER A 100 9.46 1.52 -1.94
N PHE A 101 9.06 2.39 -2.88
CA PHE A 101 9.77 2.55 -4.16
C PHE A 101 11.17 3.13 -3.97
N ILE A 102 11.31 4.13 -3.08
CA ILE A 102 12.61 4.70 -2.72
C ILE A 102 13.51 3.63 -2.09
N LEU A 103 12.99 2.83 -1.16
CA LEU A 103 13.75 1.76 -0.52
C LEU A 103 14.22 0.70 -1.52
N GLN A 104 13.37 0.33 -2.50
CA GLN A 104 13.77 -0.55 -3.60
C GLN A 104 14.88 0.06 -4.47
N ALA A 105 14.80 1.36 -4.78
CA ALA A 105 15.81 2.07 -5.57
C ALA A 105 17.15 2.13 -4.82
N ILE A 106 17.12 2.45 -3.52
CA ILE A 106 18.30 2.47 -2.64
C ILE A 106 18.92 1.06 -2.56
N PHE A 107 18.12 0.02 -2.41
CA PHE A 107 18.63 -1.36 -2.39
C PHE A 107 19.34 -1.73 -3.69
N ARG A 108 18.78 -1.35 -4.86
CA ARG A 108 19.44 -1.54 -6.16
C ARG A 108 20.74 -0.75 -6.26
N LEU A 109 20.76 0.49 -5.76
CA LEU A 109 21.96 1.32 -5.71
C LEU A 109 23.05 0.67 -4.85
N PHE A 110 22.72 0.18 -3.65
CA PHE A 110 23.68 -0.51 -2.78
C PHE A 110 24.22 -1.79 -3.40
N ARG A 111 23.39 -2.51 -4.17
CA ARG A 111 23.85 -3.70 -4.89
C ARG A 111 24.85 -3.37 -6.00
N ILE A 112 24.67 -2.26 -6.71
CA ILE A 112 25.49 -1.89 -7.88
C ILE A 112 26.75 -1.13 -7.44
N VAL A 113 26.60 -0.07 -6.64
CA VAL A 113 27.68 0.84 -6.26
C VAL A 113 28.51 0.27 -5.12
N PHE A 114 27.85 -0.31 -4.12
CA PHE A 114 28.49 -0.83 -2.91
C PHE A 114 28.53 -2.37 -2.90
N TYR A 115 28.90 -2.98 -4.03
CA TYR A 115 28.90 -4.43 -4.20
C TYR A 115 29.80 -5.17 -3.19
N GLN A 116 30.84 -4.49 -2.68
CA GLN A 116 31.78 -5.04 -1.69
C GLN A 116 31.18 -5.07 -0.27
N TYR A 117 30.26 -4.16 0.06
CA TYR A 117 29.69 -4.03 1.41
C TYR A 117 28.42 -4.86 1.57
N LYS A 118 28.59 -6.18 1.70
CA LYS A 118 27.47 -7.14 1.87
C LYS A 118 26.56 -6.85 3.07
N ILE A 119 27.07 -6.15 4.09
CA ILE A 119 26.28 -5.76 5.28
C ILE A 119 25.11 -4.84 4.89
N LEU A 120 25.31 -3.88 3.97
CA LEU A 120 24.25 -2.97 3.52
C LEU A 120 23.15 -3.70 2.74
N GLN A 121 23.46 -4.86 2.18
CA GLN A 121 22.53 -5.71 1.42
C GLN A 121 21.88 -6.79 2.31
N SER A 122 22.15 -6.76 3.62
CA SER A 122 21.63 -7.76 4.54
C SER A 122 20.12 -7.64 4.74
N PHE A 123 19.50 -8.78 5.01
CA PHE A 123 18.07 -8.88 5.32
C PHE A 123 17.67 -7.99 6.50
N SER A 124 18.50 -7.93 7.55
CA SER A 124 18.26 -7.12 8.74
C SER A 124 18.21 -5.62 8.44
N VAL A 125 19.13 -5.11 7.62
CA VAL A 125 19.15 -3.68 7.23
C VAL A 125 17.89 -3.33 6.43
N CYS A 126 17.42 -4.23 5.56
CA CYS A 126 16.19 -3.98 4.80
C CYS A 126 14.93 -4.05 5.66
N ILE A 127 14.86 -4.94 6.65
CA ILE A 127 13.77 -4.94 7.64
C ILE A 127 13.76 -3.63 8.42
N LEU A 128 14.93 -3.17 8.88
CA LEU A 128 15.05 -1.89 9.58
C LEU A 128 14.56 -0.73 8.68
N GLY A 129 14.93 -0.74 7.40
CA GLY A 129 14.44 0.22 6.40
C GLY A 129 12.92 0.22 6.26
N ILE A 130 12.28 -0.96 6.23
CA ILE A 130 10.82 -1.09 6.18
C ILE A 130 10.17 -0.51 7.45
N ILE A 131 10.71 -0.82 8.63
CA ILE A 131 10.20 -0.30 9.91
C ILE A 131 10.29 1.23 9.94
N ILE A 132 11.46 1.78 9.59
CA ILE A 132 11.71 3.22 9.53
C ILE A 132 10.74 3.89 8.56
N GLN A 133 10.54 3.30 7.37
CA GLN A 133 9.58 3.78 6.39
C GLN A 133 8.17 3.92 6.98
N TRP A 134 7.69 2.91 7.71
CA TRP A 134 6.34 2.96 8.30
C TRP A 134 6.26 4.03 9.39
N ILE A 135 7.28 4.16 10.24
CA ILE A 135 7.36 5.22 11.25
C ILE A 135 7.26 6.60 10.59
N PHE A 136 8.03 6.85 9.52
CA PHE A 136 7.97 8.12 8.79
C PHE A 136 6.61 8.33 8.11
N ALA A 137 6.01 7.29 7.54
CA ALA A 137 4.70 7.39 6.91
C ALA A 137 3.60 7.80 7.90
N PHE A 138 3.63 7.27 9.13
CA PHE A 138 2.72 7.68 10.20
C PHE A 138 3.03 9.08 10.75
N CYS A 139 4.31 9.40 10.94
CA CYS A 139 4.73 10.62 11.62
C CYS A 139 4.56 11.88 10.74
N ARG A 140 4.75 11.77 9.41
CA ARG A 140 4.74 12.93 8.49
C ARG A 140 3.37 13.61 8.32
N LEU A 141 2.29 13.02 8.84
CA LEU A 141 0.92 13.57 8.76
C LEU A 141 0.33 13.97 10.12
N CYS A 142 1.13 13.94 11.20
CA CYS A 142 0.85 14.71 12.42
C CYS A 142 1.41 16.12 12.27
#